data_AF-A0A9E5IX27-F1
#
_entry.id   AF-A0A9E5IX27-F1
#
_cell.length_a   1.000
_cell.length_b   1.000
_cell.length_c   1.000
_cell.angle_alpha   90.00
_cell.angle_beta   90.00
_cell.angle_gamma   90.00
#
_symmetry.space_group_name_H-M   'P 1'
#
loop_
_entity.id
_entity.type
_entity.pdbx_description
1 polymer ?
#
loop_
_entity_poly.entity_id
_entity_poly.type
_entity_poly.pdbx_seq_one_letter_code
_entity_poly.pdbx_strand_id
1 'polypeptide(L)' 'MSVDTVWQEALHFIQGKVPKQVYDTWFIPVHLDRIEDSTAHIGVPNKFFGDWLGTHYGPLLAEAVSTARGGGD' A
#
# COMPACT_ATOMS: atom_id res chain seq x y z
N MET A 1 -13.52 9.05 5.04
CA MET A 1 -12.10 8.99 4.65
C MET A 1 -12.03 8.74 3.16
N SER A 2 -11.26 9.54 2.43
CA SER A 2 -11.05 9.32 0.99
C SER A 2 -9.98 8.26 0.79
N VAL A 3 -10.07 7.50 -0.32
CA VAL A 3 -9.08 6.48 -0.70
C VAL A 3 -7.65 7.05 -0.74
N ASP A 4 -7.52 8.29 -1.19
CA ASP A 4 -6.24 9.02 -1.26
C ASP A 4 -5.61 9.20 0.13
N THR A 5 -6.39 9.62 1.12
CA THR A 5 -5.92 9.79 2.51
C THR A 5 -5.45 8.47 3.11
N VAL A 6 -6.20 7.38 2.90
CA VAL A 6 -5.83 6.05 3.38
C VAL A 6 -4.52 5.59 2.73
N TRP A 7 -4.35 5.86 1.43
CA TRP A 7 -3.11 5.51 0.72
C TRP A 7 -1.92 6.34 1.19
N GLN A 8 -2.09 7.64 1.42
CA GLN A 8 -1.01 8.49 1.94
C GLN A 8 -0.53 8.05 3.33
N GLU A 9 -1.47 7.72 4.23
CA GLU A 9 -1.15 7.16 5.55
C GLU A 9 -0.44 5.80 5.43
N ALA A 10 -0.93 4.92 4.56
CA ALA A 10 -0.30 3.62 4.30
C ALA A 10 1.13 3.80 3.75
N LEU A 11 1.32 4.71 2.80
CA LEU A 11 2.63 5.04 2.22
C LEU A 11 3.60 5.59 3.27
N HIS A 12 3.15 6.48 4.15
CA HIS A 12 3.95 6.97 5.27
C HIS A 12 4.40 5.84 6.20
N PHE A 13 3.49 4.91 6.51
CA PHE A 13 3.82 3.73 7.31
C PHE A 13 4.88 2.85 6.63
N ILE A 14 4.72 2.59 5.33
CA ILE A 14 5.66 1.78 4.55
C ILE A 14 7.02 2.47 4.43
N GLN A 15 7.07 3.79 4.25
CA GLN A 15 8.31 4.57 4.15
C GLN A 15 9.22 4.39 5.38
N GLY A 16 8.64 4.18 6.57
CA GLY A 16 9.39 3.88 7.79
C GLY A 16 9.84 2.42 7.93
N LYS A 17 9.26 1.51 7.14
CA LYS A 17 9.46 0.05 7.23
C LYS A 17 10.39 -0.49 6.13
N VAL A 18 10.52 0.23 5.01
CA VAL A 18 11.31 -0.20 3.85
C VAL A 18 12.36 0.85 3.51
N PRO A 19 13.51 0.46 2.91
CA PRO A 19 14.51 1.42 2.48
C PRO A 19 13.97 2.33 1.38
N LYS A 20 14.42 3.59 1.37
CA LYS A 20 13.98 4.62 0.42
C LYS A 20 14.02 4.15 -1.03
N GLN A 21 15.05 3.43 -1.44
CA GLN A 21 15.17 2.88 -2.80
C GLN A 21 14.03 1.92 -3.16
N VAL A 22 13.63 1.05 -2.24
CA VAL A 22 12.52 0.12 -2.46
C VAL A 22 11.20 0.89 -2.50
N TYR A 23 11.00 1.83 -1.57
CA TYR A 23 9.83 2.69 -1.55
C TYR A 23 9.65 3.43 -2.89
N ASP A 24 10.70 4.09 -3.37
CA ASP A 24 10.68 4.87 -4.61
C ASP A 24 10.44 4.00 -5.85
N THR A 25 11.01 2.79 -5.86
CA THR A 25 10.92 1.90 -7.03
C THR A 25 9.60 1.15 -7.08
N TRP A 26 9.10 0.67 -5.94
CA TRP A 26 8.00 -0.29 -5.89
C TRP A 26 6.69 0.28 -5.37
N PHE A 27 6.73 1.31 -4.52
CA PHE A 27 5.53 1.87 -3.89
C PHE A 27 5.07 3.19 -4.51
N ILE A 28 5.98 4.06 -4.95
CA ILE A 28 5.64 5.29 -5.68
C ILE A 28 4.81 5.04 -6.96
N PRO A 29 5.16 4.09 -7.85
CA PRO A 29 4.39 3.87 -9.08
C PRO A 29 3.07 3.10 -8.83
N VAL A 30 2.78 2.75 -7.59
CA VAL A 30 1.62 1.96 -7.18
C VAL A 30 0.64 2.87 -6.47
N HIS A 31 -0.65 2.65 -6.69
CA HIS A 31 -1.69 3.48 -6.11
C HIS A 31 -2.87 2.64 -5.63
N LEU A 32 -3.59 3.16 -4.64
CA LEU A 32 -4.85 2.56 -4.22
C LEU A 32 -5.95 3.07 -5.15
N ASP A 33 -6.53 2.16 -5.93
CA ASP A 33 -7.60 2.48 -6.89
C ASP A 33 -8.92 2.69 -6.17
N ARG A 34 -9.30 1.71 -5.35
CA ARG A 34 -10.52 1.77 -4.53
C ARG A 34 -10.44 0.79 -3.37
N ILE A 35 -11.28 1.01 -2.38
CA ILE A 35 -11.50 0.08 -1.27
C ILE A 35 -12.97 -0.32 -1.32
N GLU A 36 -13.25 -1.60 -1.49
CA GLU A 36 -14.60 -2.15 -1.47
C GLU A 36 -14.71 -3.10 -0.28
N ASP A 37 -15.63 -2.78 0.65
CA ASP A 37 -15.84 -3.50 1.92
C ASP A 37 -14.55 -3.64 2.75
N SER A 38 -13.89 -4.79 2.61
CA SER A 38 -12.65 -5.15 3.30
C SER A 38 -11.48 -5.42 2.35
N THR A 39 -11.67 -5.17 1.06
CA THR A 39 -10.71 -5.46 0.00
C THR A 39 -10.16 -4.15 -0.59
N ALA A 40 -8.84 -4.00 -0.53
CA ALA A 40 -8.13 -2.90 -1.17
C ALA A 40 -7.71 -3.30 -2.59
N HIS A 41 -8.17 -2.55 -3.58
CA HIS A 41 -7.76 -2.70 -4.97
C HIS A 41 -6.57 -1.79 -5.24
N ILE A 42 -5.40 -2.41 -5.40
CA ILE A 42 -4.15 -1.69 -5.68
C ILE A 42 -3.88 -1.75 -7.18
N GLY A 43 -3.75 -0.57 -7.78
CA GLY A 43 -3.30 -0.40 -9.16
C GLY A 43 -1.78 -0.51 -9.22
N VAL A 44 -1.30 -1.46 -10.01
CA VAL A 44 0.13 -1.66 -10.28
C VAL A 44 0.43 -1.38 -11.74
N PRO A 45 1.63 -0.87 -12.08
CA PRO A 45 1.98 -0.54 -13.46
C PRO A 45 2.11 -1.78 -14.35
N ASN A 46 2.45 -2.94 -13.77
CA ASN A 46 2.60 -4.18 -14.53
C ASN A 46 2.40 -5.42 -13.63
N LYS A 47 2.11 -6.58 -14.22
CA LYS A 47 1.88 -7.85 -13.47
C LYS A 47 3.05 -8.22 -12.55
N PHE A 48 4.29 -7.97 -12.99
CA PHE A 48 5.49 -8.24 -12.20
C PHE A 48 5.52 -7.43 -10.89
N PHE A 49 5.04 -6.20 -10.89
CA PHE A 49 4.94 -5.38 -9.67
C PHE A 49 3.99 -6.01 -8.68
N GLY A 50 2.79 -6.41 -9.13
CA GLY A 50 1.80 -7.06 -8.27
C GLY A 50 2.29 -8.38 -7.68
N ASP A 51 3.00 -9.19 -8.48
CA ASP A 51 3.54 -10.49 -8.04
C ASP A 51 4.65 -10.33 -7.01
N TRP A 52 5.62 -9.44 -7.27
CA TRP A 52 6.74 -9.16 -6.38
C TRP A 52 6.27 -8.47 -5.10
N LEU A 53 5.42 -7.44 -5.21
CA LEU A 53 4.85 -6.76 -4.04
C LEU A 53 3.97 -7.70 -3.24
N GLY A 54 3.11 -8.51 -3.86
CA GLY A 54 2.26 -9.46 -3.15
C GLY A 54 3.09 -10.49 -2.38
N THR A 55 4.17 -10.98 -2.98
CA THR A 55 5.03 -12.00 -2.38
C THR A 55 5.94 -11.45 -1.28
N HIS A 56 6.57 -10.29 -1.50
CA HIS A 56 7.54 -9.72 -0.57
C HIS A 56 6.93 -8.74 0.45
N TYR A 57 5.92 -7.98 0.01
CA TYR A 57 5.31 -6.87 0.75
C TYR A 57 3.80 -6.98 0.92
N GLY A 58 3.17 -8.09 0.50
CA GLY A 58 1.75 -8.36 0.70
C GLY A 58 1.31 -8.18 2.15
N PRO A 59 1.99 -8.78 3.15
CA PRO A 59 1.63 -8.57 4.55
C PRO A 59 1.83 -7.11 4.99
N LEU A 60 2.89 -6.44 4.51
CA LEU A 60 3.15 -5.03 4.84
C LEU A 60 2.08 -4.10 4.25
N LEU A 61 1.64 -4.33 3.02
CA LEU A 61 0.57 -3.58 2.36
C LEU A 61 -0.75 -3.76 3.11
N ALA A 62 -1.08 -5.00 3.49
CA ALA A 62 -2.28 -5.28 4.28
C ALA A 62 -2.23 -4.61 5.66
N GLU A 63 -1.09 -4.65 6.34
CA GLU A 63 -0.86 -3.94 7.61
C GLU A 63 -1.02 -2.43 7.43
N ALA A 64 -0.34 -1.84 6.44
CA ALA A 64 -0.35 -0.42 6.18
C ALA A 64 -1.76 0.11 5.87
N VAL A 65 -2.53 -0.58 5.01
CA VAL A 65 -3.91 -0.19 4.71
C VAL A 65 -4.83 -0.42 5.91
N SER A 66 -4.61 -1.46 6.71
CA SER A 66 -5.38 -1.73 7.93
C SER A 66 -5.12 -0.67 9.01
N THR A 67 -3.87 -0.25 9.19
CA THR A 67 -3.49 0.86 10.07
C THR A 67 -4.07 2.18 9.57
N ALA A 68 -4.05 2.44 8.27
CA ALA A 68 -4.59 3.67 7.71
C ALA A 68 -6.13 3.75 7.78
N ARG A 69 -6.85 2.63 7.69
CA ARG A 69 -8.33 2.59 7.79
C ARG A 69 -8.85 2.52 9.23
N GLY A 70 -8.06 1.96 10.14
CA GLY A 70 -8.48 1.59 11.50
C GLY A 70 -7.51 2.07 12.58
N GLY A 71 -6.67 3.05 12.25
CA GLY A 71 -5.74 3.72 13.17
C GLY A 71 -6.49 4.57 14.18
N GLY A 72 -7.03 3.87 15.18
CA GLY A 72 -7.77 4.40 16.33
C GLY A 72 -8.42 3.21 16.99
N ASP A 73 -7.71 2.63 17.97
CA ASP A 73 -8.29 1.77 19.01
C ASP A 73 -9.59 2.36 19.56
#